data_AF-G5SHE5-F1
#
_entry.id   AF-G5SHE5-F1
#
_cell.length_a   1.000
_cell.length_b   1.000
_cell.length_c   1.000
_cell.angle_alpha   90.00
_cell.angle_beta   90.00
_cell.angle_gamma   90.00
#
_symmetry.space_group_name_H-M   'P 1'
#
loop_
_entity.id
_entity.type
_entity.pdbx_description
1 polymer ?
#
loop_
_entity_poly.entity_id
_entity_poly.type
_entity_poly.pdbx_seq_one_letter_code
_entity_poly.pdbx_strand_id
1 'polypeptide(L)' 'MEDVSLTVNSGEIVGLLGPNGAGKTTTFYMVVGIVPRDAGNIIIDDY' A
#
# COMPACT_ATOMS: atom_id res chain seq x y z
N MET A 1 -10.48 -4.91 2.58
CA MET A 1 -10.03 -3.54 2.90
C MET A 1 -11.04 -2.63 2.25
N GLU A 2 -11.73 -1.81 3.01
CA GLU A 2 -12.59 -0.76 2.46
C GLU A 2 -11.98 0.57 2.88
N ASP A 3 -11.67 1.41 1.89
CA ASP A 3 -11.15 2.79 2.01
C ASP A 3 -9.99 3.01 2.98
N VAL A 4 -8.80 2.54 2.60
CA VAL A 4 -7.54 2.85 3.31
C VAL A 4 -6.79 3.95 2.57
N SER A 5 -6.44 5.01 3.29
CA SER A 5 -5.56 6.09 2.82
C SER A 5 -4.31 6.15 3.68
N LEU A 6 -3.14 6.21 3.06
CA LEU A 6 -1.84 6.31 3.72
C LEU A 6 -0.94 7.26 2.93
N THR A 7 -0.22 8.12 3.65
CA THR A 7 0.88 8.91 3.11
C THR A 7 2.15 8.50 3.83
N VAL A 8 3.24 8.25 3.10
CA VAL A 8 4.55 7.91 3.65
C VAL A 8 5.56 8.93 3.14
N ASN A 9 6.28 9.56 4.05
CA ASN A 9 7.32 10.53 3.72
C ASN A 9 8.68 9.85 3.54
N SER A 10 9.57 10.50 2.80
CA SER A 10 10.95 10.02 2.63
C SER A 10 11.65 9.90 3.98
N GLY A 11 12.28 8.74 4.23
CA GLY A 11 12.95 8.41 5.48
C GLY A 11 12.06 7.82 6.57
N GLU A 12 10.75 7.71 6.36
CA GLU A 12 9.86 7.03 7.31
C GLU A 12 9.94 5.51 7.18
N ILE A 13 9.89 4.82 8.32
CA ILE A 13 9.77 3.36 8.39
C ILE A 13 8.32 3.04 8.78
N VAL A 14 7.61 2.34 7.90
CA VAL A 14 6.20 1.97 8.10
C VAL A 14 6.04 0.46 8.17
N GLY A 15 5.32 -0.01 9.19
CA GLY A 15 4.91 -1.40 9.33
C GLY A 15 3.41 -1.56 9.15
N LEU A 16 2.98 -2.45 8.26
CA LEU A 16 1.57 -2.83 8.10
C LEU A 16 1.29 -4.12 8.89
N LEU A 17 0.51 -4.02 9.96
CA LEU A 17 0.20 -5.14 10.86
C LEU A 17 -1.28 -5.56 10.78
N GLY A 18 -1.56 -6.84 11.04
CA GLY A 18 -2.90 -7.41 10.96
C GLY A 18 -2.88 -8.93 10.85
N PRO A 19 -4.03 -9.62 10.97
CA PRO A 19 -4.12 -11.08 10.90
C PRO A 19 -3.73 -11.63 9.52
N ASN A 20 -3.46 -12.94 9.46
CA ASN A 20 -3.23 -13.62 8.17
C ASN A 20 -4.47 -13.49 7.28
N GLY A 21 -4.25 -13.21 5.98
CA GLY A 21 -5.35 -12.96 5.04
C GLY A 21 -5.90 -11.53 5.06
N ALA A 22 -5.44 -10.63 5.94
CA ALA A 22 -5.91 -9.24 5.97
C ALA A 22 -5.49 -8.37 4.76
N GLY A 23 -4.71 -8.92 3.83
CA GLY A 23 -4.30 -8.23 2.59
C GLY A 23 -2.93 -7.55 2.64
N LYS A 24 -2.17 -7.66 3.75
CA LYS A 24 -0.88 -6.96 3.94
C LYS A 24 0.12 -7.13 2.79
N THR A 25 0.40 -8.38 2.41
CA THR A 25 1.33 -8.70 1.32
C THR A 25 0.83 -8.16 -0.01
N THR A 26 -0.47 -8.30 -0.28
CA THR A 26 -1.11 -7.76 -1.48
C THR A 26 -0.98 -6.23 -1.52
N THR A 27 -1.19 -5.54 -0.40
CA THR A 27 -0.99 -4.09 -0.29
C THR A 27 0.45 -3.69 -0.64
N PHE A 28 1.45 -4.36 -0.07
CA PHE A 28 2.85 -4.07 -0.39
C PHE A 28 3.15 -4.31 -1.87
N TYR A 29 2.67 -5.40 -2.45
CA TYR A 29 2.86 -5.70 -3.87
C TYR A 29 2.18 -4.69 -4.80
N MET A 30 1.03 -4.14 -4.41
CA MET A 30 0.41 -3.05 -5.15
C MET A 30 1.26 -1.77 -5.08
N VAL A 31 1.78 -1.42 -3.90
CA VAL A 31 2.63 -0.23 -3.71
C VAL A 31 3.90 -0.31 -4.56
N VAL A 32 4.56 -1.47 -4.64
CA VAL A 32 5.76 -1.65 -5.46
C VAL A 32 5.48 -1.99 -6.93
N GLY A 33 4.21 -2.00 -7.35
CA GLY A 33 3.81 -2.23 -8.75
C GLY A 33 3.87 -3.68 -9.25
N ILE A 34 4.01 -4.66 -8.37
CA ILE A 34 4.02 -6.10 -8.74
C ILE A 34 2.61 -6.60 -9.07
N VAL A 35 1.60 -6.08 -8.35
CA VAL A 35 0.19 -6.45 -8.53
C VAL A 35 -0.59 -5.19 -8.94
N PRO A 36 -1.43 -5.23 -9.99
CA PRO A 36 -2.26 -4.09 -10.34
C PRO A 36 -3.31 -3.84 -9.25
N ARG A 37 -3.61 -2.56 -8.99
CA ARG A 37 -4.72 -2.18 -8.11
C ARG A 37 -6.07 -2.32 -8.84
N ASP A 38 -7.08 -2.79 -8.13
CA ASP A 38 -8.44 -2.88 -8.67
C ASP A 38 -9.14 -1.49 -8.70
N ALA A 39 -8.86 -0.64 -7.71
CA ALA A 39 -9.43 0.71 -7.57
C ALA A 39 -8.49 1.63 -6.77
N GLY A 40 -8.87 2.92 -6.60
CA GLY A 40 -8.08 3.91 -5.85
C GLY A 40 -6.89 4.47 -6.64
N ASN A 41 -5.91 5.06 -5.96
CA ASN A 41 -4.68 5.58 -6.58
C ASN A 41 -3.47 5.30 -5.67
N ILE A 42 -2.32 5.05 -6.30
CA ILE A 42 -1.01 4.97 -5.65
C ILE A 42 -0.13 5.96 -6.43
N ILE A 43 0.46 6.92 -5.73
CA ILE A 43 1.27 8.01 -6.29
C ILE A 43 2.64 7.94 -5.60
N ILE A 44 3.71 7.93 -6.38
CA ILE A 44 5.09 7.90 -5.87
C ILE A 44 5.82 9.08 -6.51
N ASP A 45 6.42 9.94 -5.68
CA ASP A 45 7.27 11.07 -6.10
C ASP A 45 6.64 12.02 -7.14
N ASP A 46 5.30 12.15 -7.14
CA ASP A 46 4.50 13.01 -8.04
C ASP A 46 4.62 12.70 -9.56
N TYR A 47 4.98 11.47 -9.95
CA TYR A 47 4.96 10.99 -11.34
C TYR A 47 3.74 10.14 -11.71
#